data_AF-A0A078GMI7-F1
#
_entry.id   AF-A0A078GMI7-F1
#
_cell.length_a   1.000
_cell.length_b   1.000
_cell.length_c   1.000
_cell.angle_alpha   90.00
_cell.angle_beta   90.00
_cell.angle_gamma   90.00
#
_symmetry.space_group_name_H-M   'P 1'
#
loop_
_entity.id
_entity.type
_entity.pdbx_description
1 polymer ?
#
loop_
_entity_poly.entity_id
_entity_poly.type
_entity_poly.pdbx_seq_one_letter_code
_entity_poly.pdbx_strand_id
1 'polypeptide(L)'
;MLSSMLWIYYAMTKKRNVLIRITINTFSFFIQICYVSFFTVYAPKKEQTLTVKFVLVVDVFAFGFIFFPTYFLLDGKQRVEILGYICMVFSLCVFAAPLGVIRKVIKTGSVEFMPFGLSFFLTLSAVMWLIYGVLVKDINIMVPNVMGIILGVLQMILYWIYKKPAAAIEDTITA
;
A
#
# COMPACT_ATOMS: atom_id res chain seq x y z
N MET A 1 3.74 -7.70 3.38
CA MET A 1 5.06 -8.20 2.94
C MET A 1 5.00 -8.73 1.52
N LEU A 2 3.93 -9.44 1.16
CA LEU A 2 3.65 -9.99 -0.16
C LEU A 2 3.80 -8.99 -1.30
N SER A 3 3.21 -7.79 -1.20
CA SER A 3 3.34 -6.76 -2.24
C SER A 3 4.80 -6.40 -2.53
N SER A 4 5.61 -6.22 -1.47
CA SER A 4 7.04 -5.93 -1.63
C SER A 4 7.80 -7.10 -2.26
N MET A 5 7.49 -8.35 -1.88
CA MET A 5 8.06 -9.55 -2.49
C MET A 5 7.73 -9.65 -3.99
N LEU A 6 6.46 -9.38 -4.36
CA LEU A 6 6.00 -9.37 -5.76
C LEU A 6 6.70 -8.28 -6.59
N TRP A 7 6.83 -7.06 -6.06
CA TRP A 7 7.53 -5.98 -6.75
C TRP A 7 9.03 -6.24 -6.92
N ILE A 8 9.69 -6.88 -5.93
CA ILE A 8 11.07 -7.34 -6.07
C ILE A 8 11.16 -8.41 -7.16
N TYR A 9 10.25 -9.39 -7.17
CA TYR A 9 10.24 -10.45 -8.17
C TYR A 9 9.99 -9.92 -9.60
N TYR A 10 9.05 -9.00 -9.75
CA TYR A 10 8.80 -8.28 -11.00
C TYR A 10 10.05 -7.53 -11.47
N ALA A 11 10.72 -6.80 -10.58
CA ALA A 11 11.93 -6.04 -10.90
C ALA A 11 13.07 -6.97 -11.37
N MET A 12 13.34 -8.06 -10.64
CA MET A 12 14.36 -9.05 -11.01
C MET A 12 14.08 -9.69 -12.38
N THR A 13 12.81 -9.93 -12.69
CA THR A 13 12.41 -10.54 -13.96
C THR A 13 12.54 -9.56 -15.13
N LYS A 14 12.17 -8.28 -14.93
CA LYS A 14 12.22 -7.25 -15.97
C LYS A 14 13.65 -6.83 -16.34
N LYS A 15 14.63 -7.03 -15.46
CA LYS A 15 16.08 -6.74 -15.61
C LYS A 15 16.48 -5.29 -15.96
N ARG A 16 15.53 -4.43 -16.33
CA ARG A 16 15.74 -3.01 -16.68
C ARG A 16 15.23 -2.07 -15.59
N ASN A 17 16.00 -1.03 -15.28
CA ASN A 17 15.65 0.01 -14.29
C ASN A 17 15.29 -0.57 -12.91
N VAL A 18 16.02 -1.62 -12.48
CA VAL A 18 15.63 -2.46 -11.34
C VAL A 18 16.00 -1.89 -9.98
N LEU A 19 17.08 -1.08 -9.91
CA LEU A 19 17.69 -0.64 -8.66
C LEU A 19 16.69 0.03 -7.72
N ILE A 20 16.02 1.10 -8.18
CA ILE A 20 15.09 1.87 -7.35
C ILE A 20 13.92 1.02 -6.83
N ARG A 21 13.43 0.06 -7.61
CA ARG A 21 12.31 -0.82 -7.21
C ARG A 21 12.75 -1.85 -6.18
N ILE A 22 13.94 -2.43 -6.35
CA ILE A 22 14.48 -3.42 -5.41
C ILE A 22 14.81 -2.74 -4.09
N THR A 23 15.53 -1.62 -4.09
CA THR A 23 15.98 -0.97 -2.85
C THR A 23 14.81 -0.58 -1.95
N ILE A 24 13.79 0.10 -2.51
CA ILE A 24 12.64 0.57 -1.72
C ILE A 24 11.76 -0.58 -1.22
N ASN A 25 11.56 -1.63 -2.02
CA ASN A 25 10.74 -2.76 -1.59
C ASN A 25 11.47 -3.67 -0.61
N THR A 26 12.80 -3.83 -0.72
CA THR A 26 13.61 -4.54 0.28
C THR A 26 13.57 -3.80 1.61
N PHE A 27 13.72 -2.49 1.60
CA PHE A 27 13.59 -1.67 2.81
C PHE A 27 12.18 -1.76 3.41
N SER A 28 11.13 -1.68 2.58
CA SER A 28 9.73 -1.84 3.00
C SER A 28 9.46 -3.22 3.60
N PHE A 29 10.01 -4.26 3.00
CA PHE A 29 9.90 -5.64 3.50
C PHE A 29 10.54 -5.77 4.88
N PHE A 30 11.74 -5.19 5.08
CA PHE A 30 12.42 -5.19 6.38
C PHE A 30 11.61 -4.44 7.46
N ILE A 31 11.09 -3.25 7.16
CA ILE A 31 10.22 -2.50 8.07
C ILE A 31 9.00 -3.33 8.47
N GLN A 32 8.38 -4.02 7.51
CA GLN A 32 7.20 -4.85 7.79
C GLN A 32 7.54 -6.08 8.64
N ILE A 33 8.71 -6.70 8.45
CA ILE A 33 9.20 -7.75 9.36
C ILE A 33 9.34 -7.21 10.78
N CYS A 34 9.98 -6.06 10.95
CA CYS A 34 10.13 -5.43 12.26
C CYS A 34 8.74 -5.19 12.88
N TYR A 35 7.82 -4.58 12.13
CA TYR A 35 6.46 -4.30 12.59
C TYR A 35 5.73 -5.57 13.05
N VAL A 36 5.74 -6.64 12.25
CA VAL A 36 5.10 -7.91 12.61
C VAL A 36 5.78 -8.54 13.83
N SER A 37 7.11 -8.50 13.90
CA SER A 37 7.87 -9.02 15.05
C SER A 37 7.44 -8.32 16.34
N PHE A 38 7.45 -6.99 16.35
CA PHE A 38 6.97 -6.19 17.48
C PHE A 38 5.53 -6.55 17.83
N PHE A 39 4.62 -6.59 16.84
CA PHE A 39 3.23 -6.95 17.08
C PHE A 39 3.08 -8.32 17.73
N THR A 40 3.81 -9.33 17.25
CA THR A 40 3.73 -10.70 17.79
C THR A 40 4.30 -10.84 19.19
N VAL A 41 5.17 -9.93 19.65
CA VAL A 41 5.68 -9.91 21.02
C VAL A 41 4.65 -9.30 21.98
N TYR A 42 4.01 -8.20 21.58
CA TYR A 42 3.19 -7.38 22.49
C TYR A 42 1.68 -7.63 22.40
N ALA A 43 1.16 -8.22 21.31
CA ALA A 43 -0.28 -8.43 21.13
C ALA A 43 -0.83 -9.58 22.02
N PRO A 44 -2.16 -9.67 22.26
CA PRO A 44 -2.76 -10.81 22.93
C PRO A 44 -2.57 -12.13 22.16
N LYS A 45 -2.40 -13.27 22.86
CA LYS A 45 -2.09 -14.59 22.24
C LYS A 45 -3.00 -14.97 21.06
N LYS A 46 -4.31 -14.69 21.17
CA LYS A 46 -5.29 -14.93 20.09
C LYS A 46 -4.96 -14.15 18.81
N GLU A 47 -4.61 -12.87 18.96
CA GLU A 47 -4.25 -11.98 17.85
C GLU A 47 -2.87 -12.31 17.28
N GLN A 48 -1.91 -12.71 18.14
CA GLN A 48 -0.61 -13.21 17.70
C GLN A 48 -0.77 -14.42 16.78
N THR A 49 -1.51 -15.45 17.23
CA THR A 49 -1.72 -16.67 16.42
C THR A 49 -2.45 -16.39 15.12
N LEU A 50 -3.45 -15.50 15.15
CA LEU A 50 -4.15 -15.09 13.93
C LEU A 50 -3.21 -14.38 12.94
N THR A 51 -2.39 -13.45 13.44
CA THR A 51 -1.46 -12.67 12.61
C THR A 51 -0.38 -13.56 12.02
N VAL A 52 0.23 -14.46 12.80
CA VAL A 52 1.23 -15.41 12.30
C VAL A 52 0.63 -16.33 11.25
N LYS A 53 -0.59 -16.85 11.46
CA LYS A 53 -1.29 -17.65 10.45
C LYS A 53 -1.53 -16.85 9.17
N PHE A 54 -1.97 -15.60 9.30
CA PHE A 54 -2.25 -14.74 8.15
C PHE A 54 -0.97 -14.42 7.36
N VAL A 55 0.12 -14.06 8.05
CA VAL A 55 1.44 -13.82 7.45
C VAL A 55 1.95 -15.07 6.75
N LEU A 56 1.88 -16.24 7.38
CA LEU A 56 2.30 -17.50 6.75
C LEU A 56 1.48 -17.80 5.48
N VAL A 57 0.15 -17.73 5.55
CA VAL A 57 -0.74 -18.00 4.41
C VAL A 57 -0.51 -17.01 3.27
N VAL A 58 -0.48 -15.71 3.56
CA VAL A 58 -0.40 -14.68 2.53
C VAL A 58 1.02 -14.54 1.99
N ASP A 59 2.05 -14.53 2.83
CA ASP A 59 3.41 -14.24 2.40
C ASP A 59 4.17 -15.48 1.92
N VAL A 60 3.90 -16.68 2.46
CA VAL A 60 4.58 -17.91 2.01
C VAL A 60 3.74 -18.64 0.97
N PHE A 61 2.49 -19.01 1.30
CA PHE A 61 1.68 -19.83 0.40
C PHE A 61 1.18 -19.05 -0.82
N ALA A 62 0.65 -17.84 -0.65
CA ALA A 62 0.17 -17.07 -1.80
C ALA A 62 1.33 -16.61 -2.70
N PHE A 63 2.47 -16.20 -2.12
CA PHE A 63 3.67 -15.91 -2.91
C PHE A 63 4.16 -17.16 -3.66
N GLY A 64 4.25 -18.32 -2.99
CA GLY A 64 4.63 -19.58 -3.62
C GLY A 64 3.70 -19.97 -4.77
N PHE A 65 2.38 -19.83 -4.56
CA PHE A 65 1.37 -20.09 -5.58
C PHE A 65 1.51 -19.19 -6.82
N ILE A 66 2.04 -17.97 -6.67
CA ILE A 66 2.35 -17.10 -7.80
C ILE A 66 3.72 -17.46 -8.39
N PHE A 67 4.74 -17.65 -7.54
CA PHE A 67 6.12 -17.84 -7.94
C PHE A 67 6.35 -19.14 -8.71
N PHE A 68 5.86 -20.28 -8.22
CA PHE A 68 6.14 -21.58 -8.84
C PHE A 68 5.58 -21.67 -10.26
N PRO A 69 4.28 -21.41 -10.52
CA PRO A 69 3.75 -21.46 -11.88
C PRO A 69 4.41 -20.44 -12.80
N THR A 70 4.62 -19.21 -12.33
CA THR A 70 5.20 -18.16 -13.18
C THR A 70 6.68 -18.42 -13.49
N TYR A 71 7.43 -19.06 -12.59
CA TYR A 71 8.83 -19.39 -12.82
C TYR A 71 9.01 -20.58 -13.76
N PHE A 72 8.21 -21.65 -13.60
CA PHE A 72 8.37 -22.91 -14.33
C PHE A 72 7.57 -22.99 -15.63
N LEU A 73 6.42 -22.33 -15.72
CA LEU A 73 5.47 -22.50 -16.84
C LEU A 73 5.49 -21.34 -17.84
N LEU A 74 6.06 -20.18 -17.50
CA LEU A 74 6.00 -18.98 -18.34
C LEU A 74 7.37 -18.59 -18.90
N ASP A 75 7.38 -18.23 -20.17
CA ASP A 75 8.53 -17.63 -20.82
C ASP A 75 8.84 -16.24 -20.28
N GLY A 76 10.09 -15.79 -20.42
CA GLY A 76 10.56 -14.53 -19.83
C GLY A 76 9.70 -13.30 -20.14
N LYS A 77 9.16 -13.18 -21.36
CA LYS A 77 8.26 -12.07 -21.73
C LYS A 77 6.89 -12.18 -21.06
N GLN A 78 6.24 -13.34 -21.19
CA GLN A 78 4.93 -13.62 -20.57
C GLN A 78 5.00 -13.47 -19.05
N ARG A 79 6.10 -13.91 -18.44
CA ARG A 79 6.35 -13.79 -17.01
C ARG A 79 6.41 -12.33 -16.56
N VAL A 80 7.08 -11.45 -17.32
CA VAL A 80 7.08 -10.00 -17.02
C VAL A 80 5.65 -9.45 -17.09
N GLU A 81 4.90 -9.75 -18.14
CA GLU A 81 3.55 -9.21 -18.31
C GLU A 81 2.60 -9.67 -17.20
N ILE A 82 2.54 -10.97 -16.93
CA ILE A 82 1.66 -11.55 -15.90
C ILE A 82 2.04 -11.03 -14.50
N LEU A 83 3.33 -10.99 -14.17
CA LEU A 83 3.77 -10.44 -12.87
C LEU A 83 3.46 -8.94 -12.76
N GLY A 84 3.56 -8.19 -13.86
CA GLY A 84 3.18 -6.77 -13.90
C GLY A 84 1.71 -6.57 -13.55
N TYR A 85 0.81 -7.34 -14.17
CA TYR A 85 -0.62 -7.30 -13.87
C TYR A 85 -0.94 -7.72 -12.44
N ILE A 86 -0.29 -8.78 -11.94
CA ILE A 86 -0.46 -9.22 -10.54
C ILE A 86 -0.04 -8.10 -9.58
N CYS A 87 1.15 -7.50 -9.78
CA CYS A 87 1.62 -6.40 -8.94
C CYS A 87 0.65 -5.21 -8.98
N MET A 88 0.16 -4.85 -10.17
CA MET A 88 -0.81 -3.78 -10.36
C MET A 88 -2.11 -4.05 -9.60
N VAL A 89 -2.70 -5.25 -9.73
CA VAL A 89 -3.94 -5.62 -9.04
C VAL A 89 -3.74 -5.56 -7.52
N PHE A 90 -2.65 -6.13 -6.99
CA PHE A 90 -2.36 -6.05 -5.55
C PHE A 90 -2.18 -4.60 -5.08
N SER A 91 -1.51 -3.76 -5.88
CA SER A 91 -1.38 -2.33 -5.61
C SER A 91 -2.71 -1.58 -5.66
N LEU A 92 -3.69 -2.02 -6.44
CA LEU A 92 -5.04 -1.45 -6.41
C LEU A 92 -5.83 -1.93 -5.18
N CYS A 93 -5.69 -3.20 -4.79
CA CYS A 93 -6.38 -3.75 -3.63
C CYS A 93 -6.04 -3.04 -2.32
N VAL A 94 -4.81 -2.52 -2.16
CA VAL A 94 -4.44 -1.78 -0.93
C VAL A 94 -5.24 -0.49 -0.74
N PHE A 95 -5.86 0.03 -1.80
CA PHE A 95 -6.73 1.21 -1.71
C PHE A 95 -8.08 0.94 -1.03
N ALA A 96 -8.43 -0.32 -0.75
CA ALA A 96 -9.60 -0.64 0.06
C ALA A 96 -9.53 -0.01 1.48
N ALA A 97 -8.33 0.05 2.07
CA ALA A 97 -8.11 0.65 3.38
C ALA A 97 -8.42 2.17 3.41
N PRO A 98 -7.81 3.02 2.58
CA PRO A 98 -8.13 4.46 2.55
C PRO A 98 -9.59 4.75 2.16
N LEU A 99 -10.20 3.94 1.28
CA LEU A 99 -11.63 4.04 0.99
C LEU A 99 -12.50 3.77 2.23
N GLY A 100 -12.12 2.78 3.04
CA GLY A 100 -12.77 2.52 4.34
C GLY A 100 -12.67 3.71 5.30
N VAL A 101 -11.50 4.36 5.35
CA VAL A 101 -11.29 5.57 6.16
C VAL A 101 -12.14 6.73 5.66
N ILE A 102 -12.18 6.98 4.35
CA ILE A 102 -13.06 8.01 3.74
C ILE A 102 -14.53 7.77 4.14
N ARG A 103 -15.01 6.53 4.01
CA ARG A 103 -16.37 6.16 4.41
C ARG A 103 -16.62 6.42 5.89
N LYS A 104 -15.62 6.15 6.74
CA LYS A 104 -15.71 6.41 8.19
C LYS A 104 -15.83 7.91 8.46
N VAL A 105 -14.97 8.75 7.86
CA VAL A 105 -15.00 10.22 8.04
C VAL A 105 -16.35 10.80 7.65
N ILE A 106 -16.93 10.40 6.50
CA ILE A 106 -18.24 10.89 6.05
C ILE A 106 -19.35 10.49 7.03
N LYS A 107 -19.30 9.27 7.58
CA LYS A 107 -20.31 8.79 8.53
C LYS A 107 -20.19 9.42 9.92
N THR A 108 -18.97 9.61 10.41
CA THR A 108 -18.71 10.10 11.76
C THR A 108 -18.59 11.63 11.83
N GLY A 109 -18.42 12.29 10.68
CA GLY A 109 -18.15 13.72 10.60
C GLY A 109 -16.83 14.14 11.25
N SER A 110 -15.90 13.20 11.48
CA SER A 110 -14.65 13.44 12.21
C SER A 110 -13.46 12.88 11.43
N VAL A 111 -12.37 13.67 11.40
CA VAL A 111 -11.11 13.38 10.70
C VAL A 111 -10.06 12.70 11.60
N GLU A 112 -10.44 12.25 12.79
CA GLU A 112 -9.53 11.63 13.77
C GLU A 112 -8.71 10.47 13.19
N PHE A 113 -9.33 9.67 12.30
CA PHE A 113 -8.69 8.51 11.65
C PHE A 113 -7.99 8.86 10.33
N MET A 114 -7.94 10.14 9.94
CA MET A 114 -7.38 10.62 8.67
C MET A 114 -6.46 11.82 8.91
N PRO A 115 -5.23 11.62 9.40
CA PRO A 115 -4.30 12.72 9.59
C PRO A 115 -3.87 13.29 8.23
N PHE A 116 -3.87 14.62 8.13
CA PHE A 116 -3.51 15.35 6.91
C PHE A 116 -2.12 14.97 6.38
N GLY A 117 -1.13 14.90 7.27
CA GLY A 117 0.25 14.60 6.90
C GLY A 117 0.39 13.26 6.16
N LEU A 118 -0.28 12.20 6.64
CA LEU A 118 -0.26 10.90 5.95
C LEU A 118 -0.85 11.01 4.54
N SER A 119 -2.00 11.68 4.39
CA SER A 119 -2.66 11.84 3.08
C SER A 119 -1.77 12.63 2.10
N PHE A 120 -1.12 13.70 2.59
CA PHE A 120 -0.21 14.51 1.79
C PHE A 120 1.03 13.73 1.33
N PHE A 121 1.73 13.06 2.25
CA PHE A 121 2.94 12.29 1.89
C PHE A 121 2.63 11.09 1.00
N LEU A 122 1.49 10.43 1.18
CA LEU A 122 1.04 9.36 0.28
C LEU A 122 0.73 9.89 -1.11
N THR A 123 0.10 11.06 -1.23
CA THR A 123 -0.15 11.72 -2.52
C THR A 123 1.16 12.09 -3.21
N LEU A 124 2.10 12.70 -2.49
CA LEU A 124 3.41 13.06 -3.03
C LEU A 124 4.18 11.82 -3.49
N SER A 125 4.15 10.74 -2.70
CA SER A 125 4.74 9.46 -3.09
C SER A 125 4.12 8.92 -4.39
N ALA A 126 2.79 8.96 -4.51
CA ALA A 126 2.09 8.52 -5.72
C ALA A 126 2.44 9.38 -6.95
N VAL A 127 2.57 10.70 -6.80
CA VAL A 127 3.06 11.58 -7.87
C VAL A 127 4.48 11.20 -8.31
N MET A 128 5.40 10.99 -7.36
CA MET A 128 6.78 10.61 -7.66
C MET A 128 6.85 9.26 -8.40
N TRP A 129 6.04 8.28 -7.99
CA TRP A 129 5.96 6.99 -8.65
C TRP A 129 5.28 7.04 -10.01
N LEU A 130 4.30 7.92 -10.20
CA LEU A 130 3.69 8.15 -11.51
C LEU A 130 4.72 8.73 -12.48
N ILE A 131 5.47 9.76 -12.07
CA ILE A 131 6.55 10.36 -12.86
C ILE A 131 7.57 9.26 -13.22
N TYR A 132 7.99 8.47 -12.24
CA TYR A 132 8.89 7.35 -12.48
C TYR A 132 8.32 6.35 -13.50
N GLY A 133 7.05 5.96 -13.37
CA GLY A 133 6.33 5.07 -14.28
C GLY A 133 6.31 5.58 -15.72
N VAL A 134 6.09 6.88 -15.91
CA VAL A 134 6.17 7.55 -17.22
C VAL A 134 7.58 7.47 -17.79
N LEU A 135 8.61 7.78 -17.00
CA LEU A 135 10.01 7.75 -17.43
C LEU A 135 10.46 6.35 -17.87
N VAL A 136 9.99 5.30 -17.18
CA VAL A 136 10.31 3.91 -17.52
C VAL A 136 9.30 3.24 -18.44
N LYS A 137 8.28 3.99 -18.90
CA LYS A 137 7.19 3.55 -19.78
C LYS A 137 6.51 2.26 -19.27
N ASP A 138 6.14 2.24 -17.99
CA ASP A 138 5.55 1.08 -17.32
C ASP A 138 4.15 1.36 -16.79
N ILE A 139 3.14 0.89 -17.53
CA ILE A 139 1.73 1.10 -17.21
C ILE A 139 1.34 0.46 -15.87
N ASN A 140 2.00 -0.64 -15.48
CA ASN A 140 1.70 -1.33 -14.22
C ASN A 140 2.07 -0.47 -13.00
N ILE A 141 2.99 0.48 -13.17
CA ILE A 141 3.34 1.47 -12.15
C ILE A 141 2.41 2.67 -12.26
N MET A 142 2.10 3.12 -13.48
CA MET A 142 1.30 4.33 -13.69
C MET A 142 -0.12 4.20 -13.13
N VAL A 143 -0.84 3.13 -13.49
CA VAL A 143 -2.26 2.94 -13.15
C VAL A 143 -2.55 3.03 -11.63
N PRO A 144 -1.87 2.26 -10.75
CA PRO A 144 -2.15 2.34 -9.33
C PRO A 144 -1.78 3.70 -8.74
N ASN A 145 -0.76 4.37 -9.28
CA ASN A 145 -0.35 5.67 -8.76
C ASN A 145 -1.29 6.81 -9.19
N VAL A 146 -1.91 6.75 -10.38
CA VAL A 146 -3.01 7.65 -10.73
C VAL A 146 -4.16 7.51 -9.73
N MET A 147 -4.56 6.28 -9.41
CA MET A 147 -5.61 6.02 -8.43
C MET A 147 -5.21 6.53 -7.02
N GLY A 148 -3.94 6.34 -6.63
CA GLY A 148 -3.40 6.84 -5.38
C GLY A 148 -3.47 8.37 -5.27
N ILE A 149 -3.20 9.10 -6.35
CA ILE A 149 -3.34 10.56 -6.39
C ILE A 149 -4.80 10.97 -6.21
N ILE A 150 -5.73 10.34 -6.95
CA ILE A 150 -7.16 10.66 -6.87
C ILE A 150 -7.67 10.48 -5.43
N LEU A 151 -7.33 9.34 -4.80
CA LEU A 151 -7.74 9.07 -3.43
C LEU A 151 -7.06 9.99 -2.43
N GLY A 152 -5.77 10.27 -2.58
CA GLY A 152 -5.03 11.16 -1.69
C GLY A 152 -5.54 12.60 -1.73
N VAL A 153 -5.86 13.12 -2.91
CA VAL A 153 -6.52 14.43 -3.08
C VAL A 153 -7.91 14.43 -2.43
N LEU A 154 -8.70 13.38 -2.65
CA LEU A 154 -10.01 13.24 -2.00
C LEU A 154 -9.90 13.24 -0.47
N GLN A 155 -8.91 12.54 0.09
CA GLN A 155 -8.64 12.53 1.53
C GLN A 155 -8.29 13.93 2.05
N MET A 156 -7.45 14.68 1.33
CA MET A 156 -7.10 16.05 1.71
C MET A 156 -8.31 17.00 1.65
N ILE A 157 -9.16 16.89 0.62
CA ILE A 157 -10.39 17.69 0.51
C ILE A 157 -11.33 17.40 1.69
N LEU A 158 -11.58 16.12 1.98
CA LEU A 158 -12.43 15.72 3.10
C LEU A 158 -11.86 16.16 4.45
N TYR A 159 -10.53 16.10 4.60
CA TYR A 159 -9.88 16.62 5.81
C TYR A 159 -10.24 18.08 6.05
N TRP A 160 -10.19 18.94 5.01
CA TRP A 160 -10.53 20.36 5.14
C TRP A 160 -12.02 20.60 5.43
N ILE A 161 -12.92 19.81 4.82
CA ILE A 161 -14.37 19.95 5.03
C ILE A 161 -14.79 19.55 6.45
N TYR A 162 -14.24 18.44 6.97
CA TYR A 162 -14.65 17.86 8.26
C TYR A 162 -13.76 18.24 9.44
N LYS A 163 -12.69 19.01 9.21
CA LYS A 163 -11.89 19.59 10.30
C LYS A 163 -12.73 20.67 10.98
N LYS A 164 -13.21 20.38 12.19
CA LYS A 164 -13.88 21.39 13.02
C LYS A 164 -12.92 22.56 13.31
N PRO A 165 -13.36 23.82 13.18
CA PRO A 165 -12.56 24.97 13.62
C PRO A 165 -12.37 24.91 15.14
N ALA A 166 -11.16 25.28 15.61
CA ALA A 166 -10.77 25.19 17.02
C ALA A 166 -11.74 25.93 17.97
N ALA A 167 -12.41 26.98 17.51
CA ALA A 167 -13.39 27.75 18.28
C ALA A 167 -14.62 26.93 18.73
N ALA A 168 -15.04 25.91 17.97
CA ALA A 168 -16.21 25.11 18.32
C ALA A 168 -15.96 24.10 19.47
N ILE A 169 -14.69 23.87 19.83
CA ILE A 169 -14.30 22.95 20.91
C ILE A 169 -14.33 23.69 22.25
N GLU A 170 -13.99 24.98 22.26
CA GLU A 170 -13.96 25.82 23.47
C GLU A 170 -15.38 26.10 24.00
N ASP A 171 -16.35 26.33 23.11
CA ASP A 171 -17.78 26.51 23.47
C ASP A 171 -18.44 25.23 24.01
N THR A 172 -17.90 24.03 23.72
CA THR A 172 -18.45 22.77 24.24
C THR A 172 -17.85 22.39 25.61
N ILE A 173 -16.71 22.96 25.97
CA ILE A 173 -16.03 22.71 27.26
C ILE A 173 -16.44 23.78 28.29
N THR A 174 -16.92 24.95 27.84
CA THR A 174 -17.32 26.07 28.69
C THR A 174 -18.84 26.20 28.92
N ALA A 175 -19.66 25.32 28.33
CA ALA A 175 -21.11 25.23 28.54
C ALA A 175 -21.48 23.99 29.38
#